data_AF-A0A3N5E8N3-F1
#
_entry.id   AF-A0A3N5E8N3-F1
#
_cell.length_a   1.000
_cell.length_b   1.000
_cell.length_c   1.000
_cell.angle_alpha   90.00
_cell.angle_beta   90.00
_cell.angle_gamma   90.00
#
_symmetry.space_group_name_H-M   'P 1'
#
loop_
_entity.id
_entity.type
_entity.pdbx_description
1 polymer ?
#
loop_
_entity_poly.entity_id
_entity_poly.type
_entity_poly.pdbx_seq_one_letter_code
_entity_poly.pdbx_strand_id
1 'polypeptide(L)'
;MHRHGTQQRYRRGAMTPDMAPTSERELQEQVVALADLYGWLRYHTFDSRRSSPGFPDLVAVHPLRPEWGIIALELKAKRGRVTPAQQAWIMALRRAGAHAQVVR
;
A
#
# COMPACT_ATOMS: atom_id res chain seq x y z
N MET A 1 12.69 -30.62 -47.45
CA MET A 1 12.46 -31.82 -46.64
C MET A 1 13.07 -31.59 -45.25
N HIS A 2 12.31 -31.95 -44.21
CA HIS A 2 12.57 -31.83 -42.76
C HIS A 2 14.01 -32.21 -42.33
N ARG A 3 14.58 -31.76 -41.20
CA ARG A 3 14.10 -31.91 -39.82
C ARG A 3 14.83 -31.01 -38.80
N HIS A 4 14.06 -30.68 -37.77
CA HIS A 4 14.35 -30.13 -36.44
C HIS A 4 15.70 -30.45 -35.78
N GLY A 5 16.32 -29.40 -35.21
CA GLY A 5 17.24 -29.47 -34.07
C GLY A 5 16.64 -28.67 -32.92
N THR A 6 16.06 -29.38 -31.96
CA THR A 6 15.27 -28.84 -30.84
C THR A 6 16.12 -28.84 -29.56
N GLN A 7 15.80 -27.90 -28.66
CA GLN A 7 15.98 -27.96 -27.20
C GLN A 7 17.34 -27.52 -26.64
N GLN A 8 17.41 -26.25 -26.22
CA GLN A 8 18.17 -25.89 -25.03
C GLN A 8 17.19 -25.70 -23.86
N ARG A 9 17.20 -26.68 -22.95
CA ARG A 9 16.34 -26.79 -21.78
C ARG A 9 16.89 -25.88 -20.68
N TYR A 10 16.22 -24.76 -20.41
CA TYR A 10 16.41 -24.05 -19.14
C TYR A 10 15.46 -24.66 -18.10
N ARG A 11 16.00 -25.51 -17.22
CA ARG A 11 15.29 -26.05 -16.06
C ARG A 11 15.88 -25.46 -14.77
N ARG A 12 14.95 -24.90 -13.99
CA ARG A 12 14.91 -24.82 -12.51
C ARG A 12 15.84 -23.83 -11.83
N GLY A 13 15.22 -22.69 -11.53
CA GLY A 13 15.55 -21.80 -10.43
C GLY A 13 14.51 -20.69 -10.42
N ALA A 14 13.23 -21.00 -10.25
CA ALA A 14 12.20 -19.99 -10.05
C ALA A 14 12.43 -19.35 -8.68
N MET A 15 13.38 -18.43 -8.62
CA MET A 15 13.42 -17.42 -7.59
C MET A 15 12.22 -16.53 -7.89
N THR A 16 11.10 -16.77 -7.22
CA THR A 16 10.07 -15.73 -7.14
C THR A 16 10.79 -14.51 -6.59
N PRO A 17 10.97 -13.41 -7.34
CA PRO A 17 11.45 -12.20 -6.71
C PRO A 17 10.49 -11.92 -5.57
N ASP A 18 11.03 -11.54 -4.41
CA ASP A 18 10.24 -11.06 -3.29
C ASP A 18 9.40 -9.89 -3.84
N MET A 19 8.15 -10.16 -4.20
CA MET A 19 7.20 -9.19 -4.77
C MET A 19 6.72 -8.21 -3.69
N ALA A 20 7.22 -8.36 -2.46
CA ALA A 20 7.05 -7.35 -1.43
C ALA A 20 7.65 -6.02 -1.94
N PRO A 21 6.90 -4.91 -1.87
CA PRO A 21 7.40 -3.62 -2.29
C PRO A 21 8.71 -3.31 -1.56
N THR A 22 9.74 -2.97 -2.33
CA THR A 22 11.08 -2.74 -1.80
C THR A 22 11.21 -1.35 -1.18
N SER A 23 10.30 -0.44 -1.53
CA SER A 23 10.22 0.92 -1.00
C SER A 23 8.81 1.35 -0.58
N GLU A 24 8.73 2.39 0.25
CA GLU A 24 7.47 3.02 0.66
C GLU A 24 6.69 3.57 -0.54
N ARG A 25 7.40 4.09 -1.55
CA ARG A 25 6.81 4.59 -2.79
C ARG A 25 6.15 3.47 -3.59
N GLU A 26 6.84 2.34 -3.78
CA GLU A 26 6.27 1.19 -4.50
C GLU A 26 5.05 0.63 -3.77
N LEU A 27 5.10 0.55 -2.44
CA LEU A 27 3.94 0.15 -1.63
C LEU A 27 2.77 1.12 -1.85
N GLN A 28 3.03 2.43 -1.87
CA GLN A 28 2.02 3.43 -2.15
C GLN A 28 1.39 3.25 -3.53
N GLU A 29 2.22 3.05 -4.57
CA GLU A 29 1.73 2.83 -5.94
C GLU A 29 0.85 1.58 -6.02
N GLN A 30 1.22 0.48 -5.35
CA GLN A 30 0.42 -0.75 -5.28
C GLN A 30 -0.91 -0.54 -4.54
N VAL A 31 -0.88 0.09 -3.36
CA VAL A 31 -2.10 0.36 -2.57
C VAL A 31 -3.06 1.26 -3.33
N VAL A 32 -2.54 2.30 -4.00
CA VAL A 32 -3.31 3.20 -4.86
C VAL A 32 -3.95 2.44 -6.02
N ALA A 33 -3.19 1.61 -6.72
CA ALA A 33 -3.71 0.82 -7.84
C ALA A 33 -4.82 -0.14 -7.40
N LEU A 34 -4.68 -0.78 -6.23
CA LEU A 34 -5.71 -1.65 -5.65
C LEU A 34 -6.95 -0.87 -5.24
N ALA A 35 -6.78 0.27 -4.57
CA ALA A 35 -7.90 1.14 -4.21
C ALA A 35 -8.70 1.55 -5.44
N ASP A 36 -8.02 1.97 -6.52
CA ASP A 36 -8.66 2.35 -7.78
C ASP A 36 -9.34 1.14 -8.46
N LEU A 37 -8.68 -0.02 -8.50
CA LEU A 37 -9.22 -1.25 -9.09
C LEU A 37 -10.52 -1.71 -8.39
N TYR A 38 -10.58 -1.57 -7.06
CA TYR A 38 -11.73 -1.96 -6.26
C TYR A 38 -12.72 -0.80 -6.01
N GLY A 39 -12.54 0.35 -6.66
CA GLY A 39 -13.51 1.45 -6.63
C GLY A 39 -13.55 2.25 -5.32
N TRP A 40 -12.48 2.26 -4.54
CA TRP A 40 -12.35 3.10 -3.36
C TRP A 40 -12.12 4.57 -3.74
N LEU A 41 -12.84 5.48 -3.10
CA LEU A 41 -12.51 6.90 -3.12
C LEU A 41 -11.38 7.13 -2.13
N ARG A 42 -10.22 7.57 -2.63
CA ARG A 42 -9.02 7.76 -1.81
C ARG A 42 -8.49 9.20 -1.88
N TYR A 43 -7.84 9.60 -0.81
CA TYR A 43 -6.97 10.76 -0.72
C TYR A 43 -5.59 10.29 -0.27
N HIS A 44 -4.53 10.78 -0.90
CA HIS A 44 -3.16 10.55 -0.46
C HIS A 44 -2.41 11.88 -0.43
N THR A 45 -1.61 12.10 0.60
CA THR A 45 -0.93 13.38 0.82
C THR A 45 0.35 13.43 -0.01
N PHE A 46 0.33 14.15 -1.14
CA PHE A 46 1.49 14.22 -2.04
C PHE A 46 2.67 15.02 -1.47
N ASP A 47 2.39 16.08 -0.69
CA ASP A 47 3.40 16.88 0.02
C ASP A 47 2.84 17.37 1.36
N SER A 48 3.34 16.80 2.45
CA SER A 48 2.87 17.08 3.82
C SER A 48 3.66 18.19 4.52
N ARG A 49 4.69 18.78 3.89
CA ARG A 49 5.61 19.71 4.55
C ARG A 49 4.97 21.02 5.03
N ARG A 50 3.79 21.36 4.50
CA ARG A 50 3.00 22.55 4.89
C ARG A 50 1.71 22.20 5.64
N SER A 51 1.58 20.95 6.07
CA SER A 51 0.39 20.44 6.76
C SER A 51 0.70 20.11 8.21
N SER A 52 -0.34 19.94 9.03
CA SER A 52 -0.17 19.40 10.38
C SER A 52 0.50 18.02 10.31
N PRO A 53 1.51 17.74 11.14
CA PRO A 53 2.31 16.54 11.01
C PRO A 53 1.53 15.28 11.40
N GLY A 54 1.88 14.18 10.75
CA GLY A 54 1.52 12.82 11.14
C GLY A 54 0.14 12.33 10.71
N PHE A 55 -0.59 13.10 9.89
CA PHE A 55 -1.76 12.54 9.23
C PHE A 55 -1.35 11.34 8.35
N PRO A 56 -2.15 10.26 8.28
CA PRO A 56 -1.79 9.07 7.51
C PRO A 56 -1.57 9.36 6.03
N ASP A 57 -0.69 8.57 5.40
CA ASP A 57 -0.31 8.73 3.99
C ASP A 57 -1.49 8.59 3.04
N LEU A 58 -2.44 7.70 3.36
CA LEU A 58 -3.65 7.45 2.57
C LEU A 58 -4.90 7.33 3.45
N VAL A 59 -5.99 7.94 3.03
CA VAL A 59 -7.34 7.75 3.60
C VAL A 59 -8.30 7.37 2.48
N ALA A 60 -9.16 6.39 2.71
CA ALA A 60 -10.11 5.92 1.71
C ALA A 60 -11.47 5.52 2.29
N VAL A 61 -12.50 5.64 1.46
CA VAL A 61 -13.88 5.18 1.72
C VAL A 61 -14.42 4.47 0.49
N HIS A 62 -15.24 3.45 0.68
CA HIS A 62 -15.89 2.77 -0.43
C HIS A 62 -17.29 3.36 -0.66
N PRO A 63 -17.57 3.98 -1.82
CA PRO A 63 -18.81 4.73 -2.04
C PRO A 63 -20.07 3.86 -2.03
N LEU A 64 -19.93 2.55 -2.31
CA LEU A 64 -21.06 1.60 -2.38
C LEU A 64 -21.08 0.56 -1.24
N ARG A 65 -20.16 0.68 -0.27
CA ARG A 65 -20.00 -0.25 0.86
C ARG A 65 -19.75 0.55 2.15
N PRO A 66 -20.72 1.34 2.61
CA PRO A 66 -20.56 2.21 3.78
C PRO A 66 -20.22 1.43 5.07
N GLU A 67 -20.61 0.16 5.16
CA GLU A 67 -20.31 -0.73 6.27
C GLU A 67 -18.81 -1.06 6.41
N TRP A 68 -18.00 -0.83 5.36
CA TRP A 68 -16.54 -0.96 5.43
C TRP A 68 -15.86 0.24 6.09
N GLY A 69 -16.59 1.34 6.29
CA GLY A 69 -16.13 2.52 7.01
C GLY A 69 -14.99 3.27 6.33
N ILE A 70 -14.28 4.06 7.14
CA ILE A 70 -13.11 4.82 6.72
C ILE A 70 -11.86 3.98 6.99
N ILE A 71 -10.99 3.83 5.99
CA ILE A 71 -9.67 3.25 6.15
C ILE A 71 -8.63 4.36 6.13
N ALA A 72 -7.66 4.29 7.03
CA ALA A 72 -6.51 5.19 7.06
C ALA A 72 -5.21 4.39 7.15
N LEU A 73 -4.34 4.52 6.15
CA LEU A 73 -3.13 3.73 6.01
C LEU A 73 -1.90 4.63 6.14
N GLU A 74 -1.04 4.27 7.09
CA GLU A 74 0.33 4.77 7.19
C GLU A 74 1.24 3.77 6.48
N LEU A 75 1.84 4.17 5.37
CA LEU A 75 2.64 3.30 4.52
C LEU A 75 4.10 3.43 4.92
N LYS A 76 4.78 2.31 5.15
CA LYS A 76 6.20 2.31 5.49
C LYS A 76 6.90 1.22 4.74
N ALA A 77 8.11 1.49 4.25
CA ALA A 77 9.00 0.40 3.85
C ALA A 77 9.18 -0.58 5.02
N LYS A 78 9.62 -1.82 4.75
CA LYS A 78 9.80 -2.88 5.77
C LYS A 78 10.53 -2.44 7.05
N ARG A 79 11.48 -1.51 6.95
CA ARG A 79 12.25 -0.94 8.09
C ARG A 79 11.87 0.51 8.46
N GLY A 80 10.90 1.11 7.77
CA GLY A 80 10.43 2.48 8.02
C GLY A 80 9.84 2.62 9.42
N ARG A 81 10.14 3.72 10.11
CA ARG A 81 9.67 3.97 11.48
C ARG A 81 8.42 4.86 11.46
N VAL A 82 7.50 4.58 12.37
CA VAL A 82 6.33 5.42 12.62
C VAL A 82 6.73 6.49 13.63
N THR A 83 6.47 7.75 13.32
CA THR A 83 6.76 8.88 14.21
C THR A 83 5.74 8.96 15.35
N PRO A 84 6.05 9.62 16.48
CA PRO A 84 5.07 9.83 17.56
C PRO A 84 3.79 10.53 17.11
N ALA A 85 3.91 11.51 16.18
CA ALA A 85 2.75 12.21 15.63
C ALA A 85 1.84 11.28 14.81
N GLN A 86 2.43 10.42 13.97
CA GLN A 86 1.68 9.41 13.21
C GLN A 86 1.00 8.40 14.13
N GLN A 87 1.71 7.94 15.17
CA GLN A 87 1.13 7.04 16.16
C GLN A 87 -0.07 7.68 16.88
N ALA A 88 0.02 8.97 17.23
CA ALA A 88 -1.08 9.70 17.86
C ALA A 88 -2.32 9.78 16.95
N TRP A 89 -2.13 10.10 15.66
CA TRP A 89 -3.21 10.11 14.67
C TRP A 89 -3.84 8.74 14.47
N ILE A 90 -3.04 7.69 14.30
CA ILE A 90 -3.54 6.32 14.13
C ILE A 90 -4.42 5.91 15.33
N MET A 91 -3.97 6.19 16.55
CA MET A 91 -4.75 5.90 17.76
C MET A 91 -6.05 6.72 17.83
N ALA A 92 -5.98 8.01 17.49
CA ALA A 92 -7.16 8.89 17.50
C ALA A 92 -8.21 8.44 16.46
N LEU A 93 -7.77 8.13 15.24
CA LEU A 93 -8.64 7.65 14.16
C LEU A 93 -9.32 6.32 14.51
N ARG A 94 -8.59 5.38 15.14
CA ARG A 94 -9.19 4.14 15.66
C ARG A 94 -10.28 4.42 16.70
N ARG A 95 -10.03 5.31 17.65
CA ARG A 95 -11.03 5.70 18.65
C ARG A 95 -12.25 6.39 18.04
N ALA A 96 -12.06 7.11 16.93
CA ALA A 96 -13.14 7.74 16.17
C ALA A 96 -13.90 6.76 15.26
N GLY A 97 -13.53 5.48 15.22
CA GLY A 97 -14.22 4.44 14.46
C GLY A 97 -13.63 4.14 13.07
N ALA A 98 -12.49 4.74 12.69
CA ALA A 98 -11.81 4.41 11.45
C ALA A 98 -10.90 3.18 11.60
N HIS A 99 -10.76 2.40 10.52
CA HIS A 99 -9.78 1.34 10.40
C HIS A 99 -8.41 1.93 10.05
N ALA A 100 -7.66 2.37 11.08
CA ALA A 100 -6.33 2.94 10.88
C ALA A 100 -5.21 1.90 11.11
N GLN A 101 -4.22 1.78 10.23
CA GLN A 101 -3.13 0.81 10.37
C GLN A 101 -1.83 1.23 9.67
N VAL A 102 -0.73 0.64 10.12
CA VAL A 102 0.57 0.73 9.46
C VAL A 102 0.68 -0.45 8.49
N VAL A 103 0.99 -0.17 7.22
CA VAL A 103 1.15 -1.16 6.16
C VAL A 103 2.62 -1.19 5.73
N ARG A 104 3.14 -2.39 5.46
CA ARG A 104 4.54 -2.64 5.12
C ARG A 104 4.70 -3.60 3.95
#